data_AF-K0C7U7-F1
#
_entry.id   AF-K0C7U7-F1
#
_cell.length_a   1.000
_cell.length_b   1.000
_cell.length_c   1.000
_cell.angle_alpha   90.00
_cell.angle_beta   90.00
_cell.angle_gamma   90.00
#
_symmetry.space_group_name_H-M   'P 1'
#
loop_
_entity.id
_entity.type
_entity.pdbx_description
1 polymer ?
#
loop_
_entity_poly.entity_id
_entity_poly.type
_entity_poly.pdbx_seq_one_letter_code
_entity_poly.pdbx_strand_id
1 'polypeptide(L)' 'MTEPESKSHMTTGNWIFVAAAALLGVINLIDFAFQGHDFRDLGAAVGLLFIAWGGYKDITMVMVGGALLAIGSVAAKYLL' A
#
# COMPACT_ATOMS: atom_id res chain seq x y z
N MET A 1 0.02 37.14 2.67
CA MET A 1 -0.50 36.53 1.43
C MET A 1 -0.23 35.04 1.55
N THR A 2 -1.25 34.25 1.86
CA THR A 2 -1.16 32.79 1.90
C THR A 2 -1.22 32.29 0.45
N GLU A 3 -0.12 31.73 -0.06
CA GLU A 3 -0.13 31.03 -1.34
C GLU A 3 -1.24 29.97 -1.32
N PRO A 4 -2.05 29.86 -2.39
CA PRO A 4 -2.99 28.75 -2.48
C PRO A 4 -2.16 27.46 -2.58
N GLU A 5 -2.32 26.57 -1.61
CA GLU A 5 -1.78 25.21 -1.70
C GLU A 5 -2.18 24.61 -3.05
N SER A 6 -1.16 24.41 -3.90
CA SER A 6 -1.32 23.72 -5.17
C SER A 6 -1.73 22.29 -4.85
N LYS A 7 -3.05 22.04 -4.87
CA LYS A 7 -3.59 20.69 -4.74
C LYS A 7 -3.05 19.89 -5.92
N SER A 8 -2.04 19.06 -5.66
CA SER A 8 -1.52 18.05 -6.59
C SER A 8 -2.73 17.33 -7.19
N HIS A 9 -3.02 17.61 -8.46
CA HIS A 9 -4.16 17.02 -9.15
C HIS A 9 -3.74 15.59 -9.51
N MET A 10 -4.06 14.63 -8.64
CA MET A 10 -3.81 13.21 -8.91
C MET A 10 -4.34 12.87 -10.29
N THR A 11 -3.45 12.40 -11.16
CA THR A 11 -3.84 11.93 -12.48
C THR A 11 -4.74 10.70 -12.33
N THR A 12 -5.68 10.50 -13.25
CA THR A 12 -6.64 9.38 -13.20
C THR A 12 -5.95 8.03 -13.03
N GLY A 13 -4.76 7.85 -13.62
CA GLY A 13 -3.94 6.65 -13.44
C GLY A 13 -3.43 6.47 -12.01
N ASN A 14 -3.01 7.55 -11.35
CA ASN A 14 -2.52 7.51 -9.97
C ASN A 14 -3.64 7.15 -8.99
N TRP A 15 -4.85 7.65 -9.23
CA TRP A 15 -6.04 7.29 -8.45
C TRP A 15 -6.39 5.81 -8.56
N ILE A 16 -6.42 5.26 -9.78
CA ILE A 16 -6.73 3.84 -10.00
C ILE A 16 -5.69 2.96 -9.30
N PHE A 17 -4.41 3.33 -9.38
CA PHE A 17 -3.34 2.61 -8.70
C PHE A 17 -3.51 2.61 -7.17
N VAL A 18 -3.76 3.78 -6.56
CA VAL A 18 -4.00 3.90 -5.12
C VAL A 18 -5.21 3.08 -4.68
N ALA A 19 -6.31 3.13 -5.43
CA ALA A 19 -7.51 2.36 -5.14
C ALA A 19 -7.27 0.84 -5.23
N ALA A 20 -6.53 0.39 -6.26
CA ALA A 20 -6.17 -1.01 -6.41
C ALA A 20 -5.25 -1.49 -5.28
N ALA A 21 -4.24 -0.70 -4.90
CA ALA A 21 -3.36 -1.01 -3.78
C ALA A 21 -4.14 -1.12 -2.46
N ALA A 22 -5.08 -0.19 -2.21
CA ALA A 22 -5.94 -0.24 -1.02
C ALA A 22 -6.82 -1.50 -1.00
N LEU A 23 -7.48 -1.83 -2.12
CA LEU A 23 -8.31 -3.03 -2.24
C LEU A 23 -7.52 -4.31 -2.01
N LEU A 24 -6.35 -4.44 -2.65
CA LEU A 24 -5.47 -5.59 -2.44
C LEU A 24 -4.98 -5.67 -1.00
N GLY A 25 -4.68 -4.54 -0.37
CA GLY A 25 -4.31 -4.48 1.05
C GLY A 25 -5.42 -5.02 1.96
N VAL A 26 -6.67 -4.62 1.71
CA VAL A 26 -7.84 -5.11 2.47
C VAL A 26 -8.07 -6.60 2.24
N ILE A 27 -7.93 -7.10 1.02
CA ILE A 27 -8.06 -8.54 0.74
C ILE A 27 -7.04 -9.35 1.53
N ASN A 28 -5.75 -8.95 1.50
CA ASN A 28 -4.70 -9.62 2.27
C ASN A 28 -4.95 -9.52 3.79
N LEU A 29 -5.55 -8.42 4.26
CA LEU A 29 -5.91 -8.28 5.67
C LEU A 29 -7.06 -9.21 6.07
N ILE A 30 -8.04 -9.39 5.20
CA ILE A 30 -9.14 -10.34 5.37
C ILE A 30 -8.59 -11.76 5.37
N ASP A 31 -7.74 -12.12 4.40
CA ASP A 31 -7.11 -13.44 4.36
C ASP A 31 -6.32 -13.73 5.64
N PHE A 32 -5.55 -12.77 6.13
CA PHE A 32 -4.89 -12.88 7.43
C PHE A 32 -5.89 -13.07 8.58
N ALA A 33 -6.94 -12.25 8.65
CA ALA A 33 -7.89 -12.25 9.76
C ALA A 33 -8.78 -13.51 9.82
N PHE A 34 -9.14 -14.07 8.67
CA PHE A 34 -10.05 -15.21 8.58
C PHE A 34 -9.35 -16.55 8.36
N GLN A 35 -8.25 -16.58 7.62
CA GLN A 35 -7.48 -17.81 7.38
C GLN A 35 -6.37 -17.99 8.44
N GLY A 36 -6.00 -16.93 9.17
CA GLY A 36 -5.22 -16.99 10.43
C GLY A 36 -3.81 -17.54 10.33
N HIS A 37 -3.32 -17.88 9.14
CA HIS A 37 -2.18 -18.79 9.00
C HIS A 37 -0.85 -18.11 8.65
N ASP A 38 -0.84 -16.85 8.20
CA ASP A 38 0.39 -16.25 7.72
C ASP A 38 0.55 -14.76 8.03
N PHE A 39 1.44 -14.45 8.99
CA PHE A 39 1.96 -13.09 9.22
C PHE A 39 2.51 -12.42 7.95
N ARG A 40 2.78 -13.21 6.90
CA ARG A 40 3.15 -12.77 5.55
C ARG A 40 2.02 -11.97 4.88
N ASP A 41 0.77 -12.40 5.01
CA ASP A 41 -0.39 -11.71 4.44
C ASP A 41 -0.65 -10.40 5.17
N LEU A 42 -0.38 -10.34 6.48
CA LEU A 42 -0.41 -9.10 7.24
C LEU A 42 0.65 -8.11 6.75
N GLY A 43 1.87 -8.57 6.48
CA GLY A 43 2.94 -7.73 5.93
C GLY A 43 2.59 -7.21 4.53
N ALA A 44 2.08 -8.06 3.65
CA ALA A 44 1.61 -7.66 2.33
C ALA A 44 0.47 -6.63 2.42
N ALA A 45 -0.51 -6.86 3.29
CA ALA A 45 -1.63 -5.96 3.55
C ALA A 45 -1.16 -4.58 4.00
N VAL A 46 -0.31 -4.54 5.03
CA VAL A 46 0.24 -3.31 5.60
C VAL A 46 1.05 -2.56 4.55
N GLY A 47 1.93 -3.26 3.81
CA GLY A 47 2.73 -2.65 2.76
C GLY A 47 1.88 -2.01 1.65
N LEU A 48 0.84 -2.70 1.20
CA LEU A 48 -0.09 -2.19 0.19
C LEU A 48 -0.92 -1.01 0.69
N LEU A 49 -1.34 -1.02 1.96
CA LEU A 49 -2.03 0.12 2.59
C LEU A 49 -1.10 1.33 2.73
N PHE A 50 0.18 1.12 3.03
CA PHE A 50 1.19 2.19 3.04
C PHE A 50 1.43 2.78 1.64
N ILE A 51 1.42 1.96 0.59
CA ILE A 51 1.48 2.45 -0.80
C ILE A 51 0.26 3.31 -1.11
N ALA A 52 -0.95 2.84 -0.76
CA ALA A 52 -2.18 3.59 -1.00
C ALA A 52 -2.21 4.91 -0.23
N TRP A 53 -1.83 4.90 1.05
CA TRP A 53 -1.76 6.12 1.87
C TRP A 53 -0.69 7.08 1.38
N GLY A 54 0.51 6.56 1.06
CA GLY A 54 1.61 7.35 0.50
C GLY A 54 1.23 7.97 -0.84
N GLY A 55 0.53 7.25 -1.70
CA GLY A 55 0.03 7.77 -2.98
C GLY A 55 -1.09 8.80 -2.81
N TYR A 56 -1.96 8.63 -1.81
CA TYR A 56 -2.99 9.63 -1.47
C TYR A 56 -2.39 10.92 -0.92
N LYS A 57 -1.31 10.83 -0.14
CA LYS A 57 -0.59 11.99 0.43
C LYS A 57 0.55 12.50 -0.46
N ASP A 58 0.78 11.87 -1.61
CA ASP A 58 1.90 12.15 -2.52
C ASP A 58 3.29 12.09 -1.83
N ILE A 59 3.44 11.18 -0.84
CA ILE A 59 4.69 10.99 -0.07
C ILE A 59 5.43 9.77 -0.63
N THR A 60 6.34 10.01 -1.58
CA THR A 60 7.10 8.95 -2.27
C THR A 60 7.84 8.02 -1.29
N MET A 61 8.42 8.56 -0.22
CA MET A 61 9.16 7.75 0.77
C MET A 61 8.27 6.71 1.45
N VAL A 62 7.01 7.07 1.74
CA VAL A 62 6.03 6.16 2.35
C VAL A 62 5.60 5.09 1.35
N MET A 63 5.42 5.45 0.08
CA MET A 63 5.12 4.47 -0.98
C MET A 63 6.25 3.47 -1.17
N VAL A 64 7.50 3.93 -1.22
CA VAL A 64 8.67 3.06 -1.37
C VAL A 64 8.82 2.14 -0.18
N GLY A 65 8.67 2.66 1.05
CA GLY A 65 8.67 1.84 2.26
C GLY A 65 7.57 0.77 2.26
N GLY A 66 6.34 1.16 1.87
CA GLY A 66 5.22 0.24 1.73
C GLY A 66 5.46 -0.84 0.66
N ALA A 67 6.03 -0.46 -0.48
CA ALA A 67 6.37 -1.38 -1.56
C ALA A 67 7.44 -2.40 -1.14
N LEU A 68 8.50 -1.95 -0.46
CA LEU A 68 9.54 -2.84 0.06
C LEU A 68 8.97 -3.81 1.10
N LEU A 69 8.05 -3.35 1.95
CA LEU A 69 7.41 -4.19 2.96
C LEU A 69 6.47 -5.22 2.32
N ALA A 70 5.68 -4.82 1.32
CA ALA A 70 4.81 -5.71 0.57
C ALA A 70 5.63 -6.77 -0.20
N ILE A 71 6.64 -6.33 -0.95
CA ILE A 71 7.52 -7.23 -1.72
C ILE A 71 8.30 -8.15 -0.79
N GLY A 72 8.86 -7.64 0.32
CA GLY A 72 9.58 -8.44 1.30
C GLY A 72 8.71 -9.54 1.92
N SER A 73 7.45 -9.22 2.20
CA SER A 73 6.47 -10.18 2.73
C SER A 73 6.12 -11.28 1.72
N VAL A 74 6.03 -10.95 0.43
CA VAL A 74 5.84 -11.92 -0.65
C VAL A 74 7.13 -12.70 -0.94
N ALA A 75 8.29 -12.06 -0.93
CA ALA A 75 9.59 -12.69 -1.19
C ALA A 75 9.94 -13.71 -0.11
N ALA A 76 9.55 -13.45 1.14
CA ALA A 76 9.65 -14.41 2.23
C ALA A 76 8.93 -15.74 1.91
N LYS A 77 7.89 -15.76 1.05
CA LYS A 77 7.21 -16.98 0.56
C LYS A 77 8.12 -17.91 -0.25
N TYR A 78 9.12 -17.35 -0.94
CA TYR A 78 10.01 -18.12 -1.81
C TYR A 78 11.31 -18.54 -1.14
N LEU A 79 11.60 -17.97 0.05
CA LEU A 79 12.83 -18.23 0.81
C LEU A 79 12.59 -19.08 2.09
N LEU A 80 11.35 -19.14 2.59
CA LEU A 80 10.92 -19.93 3.74
C LEU A 80 9.82 -20.90 3.33
#